data_AF-A0A6J7H4F5-F1
#
_entry.id   AF-A0A6J7H4F5-F1
#
_cell.length_a   1.000
_cell.length_b   1.000
_cell.length_c   1.000
_cell.angle_alpha   90.00
_cell.angle_beta   90.00
_cell.angle_gamma   90.00
#
_symmetry.space_group_name_H-M   'P 1'
#
loop_
_entity.id
_entity.type
_entity.pdbx_description
1 polymer ?
#
loop_
_entity_poly.entity_id
_entity_poly.type
_entity_poly.pdbx_seq_one_letter_code
_entity_poly.pdbx_strand_id
1 'polypeptide(L)'
;MSDEDIITELFVWAHRFDGYERIASSPENLEAVLEPVRNIFITRGLVPDWCGVDLLRGWMFYLARAERFGGTNPKEWIAVERALLKHSAATTEDLPVRGLEPE
;
A
#
# COMPACT_ATOMS: atom_id res chain seq x y z
N MET A 1 14.92 -12.93 4.38
CA MET A 1 14.72 -11.63 3.70
C MET A 1 14.59 -10.56 4.76
N SER A 2 15.32 -9.45 4.66
CA SER A 2 15.23 -8.34 5.62
C SER A 2 13.98 -7.49 5.38
N ASP A 3 13.59 -6.65 6.34
CA ASP A 3 12.50 -5.68 6.15
C ASP A 3 12.76 -4.72 4.98
N GLU A 4 14.04 -4.39 4.72
CA GLU A 4 14.48 -3.54 3.63
C GLU A 4 14.31 -4.21 2.26
N ASP A 5 14.63 -5.51 2.17
CA ASP A 5 14.40 -6.30 0.96
C ASP A 5 12.89 -6.40 0.66
N ILE A 6 12.06 -6.64 1.68
CA ILE A 6 10.60 -6.67 1.56
C ILE A 6 10.07 -5.34 1.02
N ILE A 7 10.50 -4.22 1.59
CA ILE A 7 10.04 -2.88 1.16
C ILE A 7 10.47 -2.59 -0.28
N THR A 8 11.68 -3.01 -0.68
CA THR A 8 12.16 -2.83 -2.06
C THR A 8 11.28 -3.59 -3.06
N GLU A 9 10.90 -4.83 -2.77
CA GLU A 9 9.98 -5.60 -3.61
C GLU A 9 8.59 -4.96 -3.67
N LEU A 10 8.06 -4.54 -2.52
CA LEU A 10 6.77 -3.86 -2.43
C LEU A 10 6.77 -2.54 -3.22
N PHE A 11 7.87 -1.80 -3.20
CA PHE A 11 8.03 -0.56 -3.96
C PHE A 11 7.90 -0.80 -5.47
N VAL A 12 8.59 -1.82 -6.00
CA VAL A 12 8.54 -2.16 -7.43
C VAL A 12 7.16 -2.68 -7.82
N TRP A 13 6.55 -3.51 -6.97
CA TRP A 13 5.21 -4.04 -7.21
C TRP A 13 4.14 -2.94 -7.17
N ALA A 14 4.19 -2.04 -6.20
CA ALA A 14 3.19 -0.98 -6.01
C ALA A 14 3.08 -0.05 -7.23
N HIS A 15 4.21 0.22 -7.91
CA HIS A 15 4.23 1.01 -9.15
C HIS A 15 3.52 0.35 -10.34
N ARG A 16 3.16 -0.94 -10.26
CA ARG A 16 2.35 -1.62 -11.30
C ARG A 16 0.87 -1.25 -11.24
N PHE A 17 0.42 -0.65 -10.14
CA PHE A 17 -0.93 -0.13 -10.01
C PHE A 17 -0.90 1.38 -10.19
N ASP A 18 -1.48 1.89 -11.28
CA ASP A 18 -1.60 3.34 -11.45
C ASP A 18 -2.75 3.88 -10.59
N GLY A 19 -2.41 4.34 -9.39
CA GLY A 19 -3.39 4.94 -8.46
C GLY A 19 -4.01 6.23 -9.00
N TYR A 20 -3.37 6.91 -9.95
CA TYR A 20 -3.97 8.09 -10.56
C TYR A 20 -5.06 7.69 -11.52
N GLU A 21 -4.78 6.83 -12.49
CA GLU A 21 -5.81 6.42 -13.44
C GLU A 21 -6.98 5.72 -12.75
N ARG A 22 -6.73 4.97 -11.67
CA ARG A 22 -7.75 4.12 -11.05
C ARG A 22 -8.55 4.75 -9.92
N ILE A 23 -8.04 5.78 -9.25
CA ILE A 23 -8.67 6.32 -8.04
C ILE A 23 -8.97 7.82 -8.13
N ALA A 24 -7.99 8.63 -8.54
CA ALA A 24 -8.07 10.06 -8.25
C ALA A 24 -7.60 11.02 -9.35
N SER A 25 -7.11 10.49 -10.47
CA SER A 25 -6.61 11.18 -11.68
C SER A 25 -5.45 12.17 -11.49
N SER A 26 -5.06 12.49 -10.24
CA SER A 26 -3.90 13.33 -9.93
C SER A 26 -3.25 12.95 -8.58
N PRO A 27 -1.99 13.37 -8.33
CA PRO A 27 -1.32 13.22 -7.04
C PRO A 27 -2.09 13.82 -5.86
N GLU A 28 -2.56 15.06 -6.00
CA GLU A 28 -3.21 15.83 -4.93
C GLU A 28 -4.55 15.21 -4.55
N ASN A 29 -5.31 14.75 -5.55
CA ASN A 29 -6.57 14.07 -5.32
C ASN A 29 -6.35 12.69 -4.67
N LEU A 30 -5.29 11.96 -5.07
CA LEU A 30 -4.99 10.65 -4.46
C LEU A 30 -4.65 10.83 -2.98
N GLU A 31 -3.84 11.85 -2.66
CA GLU A 31 -3.56 12.21 -1.28
C GLU A 31 -4.83 12.56 -0.50
N ALA A 32 -5.73 13.38 -1.07
CA ALA A 32 -6.99 13.73 -0.44
C ALA A 32 -7.91 12.52 -0.20
N VAL A 33 -7.92 11.54 -1.12
CA VAL A 33 -8.66 10.28 -0.94
C VAL A 33 -8.06 9.42 0.17
N LEU A 34 -6.73 9.39 0.28
CA LEU A 34 -6.02 8.57 1.27
C LEU A 34 -5.91 9.23 2.64
N GLU A 35 -6.00 10.54 2.74
CA GLU A 35 -5.82 11.29 3.99
C GLU A 35 -6.63 10.71 5.17
N PRO A 36 -7.94 10.39 5.04
CA PRO A 36 -8.71 9.89 6.18
C PRO A 36 -8.20 8.55 6.71
N VAL A 37 -7.83 7.62 5.83
CA VAL A 37 -7.32 6.29 6.23
C VAL A 37 -5.91 6.37 6.77
N ARG A 38 -5.07 7.25 6.19
CA ARG A 38 -3.72 7.50 6.66
C ARG A 38 -3.70 8.16 8.01
N ASN A 39 -4.59 9.11 8.28
CA ASN A 39 -4.72 9.75 9.59
C ASN A 39 -5.09 8.73 10.68
N ILE A 40 -5.95 7.75 10.36
CA ILE A 40 -6.24 6.65 11.29
C ILE A 40 -4.98 5.82 11.57
N PHE A 41 -4.22 5.47 10.54
CA PHE A 41 -2.98 4.73 10.73
C PHE A 41 -1.94 5.51 11.53
N ILE A 42 -1.73 6.80 11.23
CA ILE A 42 -0.79 7.66 11.94
C ILE A 42 -1.16 7.77 13.43
N THR A 43 -2.45 7.89 13.73
CA THR A 43 -2.92 8.07 15.12
C THR A 43 -3.06 6.78 15.91
N ARG A 44 -3.39 5.66 15.24
CA ARG A 44 -3.76 4.39 15.92
C ARG A 44 -2.89 3.19 15.52
N GLY A 45 -2.03 3.34 14.53
CA GLY A 45 -1.15 2.27 14.03
C GLY A 45 -1.88 1.13 13.31
N LEU A 46 -3.11 1.37 12.83
CA LEU A 46 -3.95 0.35 12.21
C LEU A 46 -4.56 0.80 10.89
N VAL A 47 -4.66 -0.12 9.94
CA VAL A 47 -5.39 0.06 8.69
C VAL A 47 -6.87 -0.21 8.97
N PRO A 48 -7.80 0.69 8.59
CA PRO A 48 -9.23 0.45 8.78
C PRO A 48 -9.72 -0.79 8.05
N ASP A 49 -10.66 -1.53 8.64
CA ASP A 49 -11.21 -2.78 8.11
C ASP A 49 -12.14 -2.59 6.90
N TRP A 50 -12.71 -1.40 6.75
CA TRP A 50 -13.54 -1.02 5.61
C TRP A 50 -12.74 -0.63 4.36
N CYS A 51 -11.41 -0.60 4.42
CA CYS A 51 -10.57 -0.33 3.25
C CYS A 51 -10.71 -1.45 2.21
N GLY A 52 -11.34 -1.13 1.07
CA GLY A 52 -11.41 -2.04 -0.07
C GLY A 52 -10.06 -2.26 -0.77
N VAL A 53 -9.99 -3.29 -1.62
CA VAL A 53 -8.77 -3.70 -2.35
C VAL A 53 -8.13 -2.54 -3.12
N ASP A 54 -8.90 -1.82 -3.94
CA ASP A 54 -8.36 -0.71 -4.75
C ASP A 54 -7.81 0.42 -3.88
N LEU A 55 -8.44 0.71 -2.73
CA LEU A 55 -7.95 1.73 -1.80
C LEU A 55 -6.61 1.31 -1.18
N LEU A 56 -6.48 0.05 -0.79
CA LEU A 56 -5.23 -0.51 -0.27
C LEU A 56 -4.12 -0.51 -1.33
N ARG A 57 -4.42 -0.88 -2.59
CA ARG A 57 -3.47 -0.81 -3.70
C ARG A 57 -3.06 0.63 -4.03
N GLY A 58 -4.01 1.56 -4.01
CA GLY A 58 -3.76 2.99 -4.15
C GLY A 58 -2.87 3.53 -3.04
N TRP A 59 -3.07 3.07 -1.81
CA TRP A 59 -2.22 3.44 -0.68
C TRP A 59 -0.79 2.91 -0.88
N MET A 60 -0.61 1.66 -1.29
CA MET A 60 0.72 1.12 -1.61
C MET A 60 1.41 1.94 -2.70
N PHE A 61 0.69 2.31 -3.76
CA PHE A 61 1.20 3.19 -4.82
C PHE A 61 1.59 4.58 -4.29
N TYR A 62 0.76 5.18 -3.41
CA TYR A 62 1.08 6.45 -2.76
C TYR A 62 2.37 6.35 -1.93
N LEU A 63 2.55 5.28 -1.15
CA LEU A 63 3.76 5.07 -0.36
C LEU A 63 5.00 4.96 -1.25
N ALA A 64 4.89 4.21 -2.34
CA ALA A 64 5.97 4.08 -3.31
C ALA A 64 6.39 5.44 -3.87
N ARG A 65 5.44 6.35 -4.07
CA ARG A 65 5.75 7.72 -4.46
C ARG A 65 6.35 8.56 -3.34
N ALA A 66 5.76 8.54 -2.16
CA ALA A 66 6.23 9.33 -1.02
C ALA A 66 7.69 8.97 -0.65
N GLU A 67 8.07 7.70 -0.78
CA GLU A 67 9.44 7.22 -0.54
C GLU A 67 10.46 7.99 -1.38
N ARG A 68 10.11 8.30 -2.63
CA ARG A 68 10.97 9.06 -3.56
C ARG A 68 11.15 10.53 -3.18
N PHE A 69 10.25 11.12 -2.39
CA PHE A 69 10.19 12.56 -2.13
C PHE A 69 10.46 12.98 -0.68
N GLY A 70 10.49 12.05 0.27
CA GLY A 70 10.76 12.39 1.68
C GLY A 70 10.85 11.19 2.63
N GLY A 71 10.81 9.97 2.10
CA GLY A 71 10.76 8.74 2.89
C GLY A 71 9.36 8.46 3.45
N THR A 72 9.12 7.19 3.78
CA THR A 72 7.89 6.71 4.41
C THR A 72 8.19 5.98 5.72
N ASN A 73 7.14 5.64 6.46
CA ASN A 73 7.26 4.80 7.64
C ASN A 73 7.22 3.32 7.22
N PRO A 74 8.29 2.52 7.46
CA PRO A 74 8.31 1.09 7.18
C PRO A 74 7.12 0.31 7.76
N LYS A 75 6.59 0.76 8.91
CA LYS A 75 5.43 0.13 9.54
C LYS A 75 4.14 0.34 8.74
N GLU A 76 4.03 1.43 7.97
CA GLU A 76 2.88 1.73 7.12
C GLU A 76 2.81 0.73 5.96
N TRP A 77 3.93 0.49 5.28
CA TRP A 77 4.06 -0.54 4.24
C TRP A 77 3.59 -1.90 4.71
N ILE A 78 4.14 -2.39 5.82
CA ILE A 78 3.83 -3.72 6.37
C ILE A 78 2.36 -3.80 6.79
N ALA A 79 1.79 -2.73 7.33
CA ALA A 79 0.40 -2.73 7.75
C ALA A 79 -0.56 -2.80 6.56
N VAL A 80 -0.31 -2.02 5.50
CA VAL A 80 -1.14 -2.02 4.29
C VAL A 80 -1.00 -3.34 3.53
N GLU A 81 0.21 -3.89 3.41
CA GLU A 81 0.43 -5.22 2.82
C GLU A 81 -0.34 -6.30 3.59
N ARG A 82 -0.26 -6.31 4.92
CA ARG A 82 -1.00 -7.26 5.76
C ARG A 82 -2.50 -7.13 5.63
N ALA A 83 -3.02 -5.92 5.47
CA ALA A 83 -4.44 -5.69 5.24
C ALA A 83 -4.85 -6.29 3.89
N LEU A 84 -4.06 -6.07 2.85
CA LEU A 84 -4.31 -6.56 1.50
C LEU A 84 -4.27 -8.10 1.41
N LEU A 85 -3.28 -8.73 2.04
CA LEU A 85 -3.15 -10.19 2.12
C LEU A 85 -4.31 -10.88 2.86
N LYS A 86 -4.98 -10.17 3.78
CA LYS A 86 -6.11 -10.68 4.55
C LYS A 86 -7.46 -10.32 3.93
N HIS A 87 -7.49 -9.46 2.91
CA HIS A 87 -8.73 -8.95 2.36
C HIS A 87 -9.42 -10.03 1.52
N SER A 88 -10.65 -10.39 1.88
CA SER A 88 -11.36 -11.54 1.27
C SER A 88 -11.67 -11.38 -0.23
N ALA A 89 -11.73 -10.13 -0.71
CA ALA A 89 -11.94 -9.83 -2.12
C ALA A 89 -10.64 -9.67 -2.94
N ALA A 90 -9.46 -9.77 -2.31
CA ALA A 90 -8.19 -9.65 -3.03
C ALA A 90 -7.96 -10.88 -3.91
N THR A 91 -7.66 -10.65 -5.19
CA THR A 91 -7.25 -11.70 -6.11
C THR A 91 -5.73 -11.87 -6.09
N THR A 92 -5.21 -12.92 -6.71
CA THR A 92 -3.75 -13.11 -6.86
C THR A 92 -3.06 -11.96 -7.59
N GLU A 93 -3.77 -11.23 -8.45
CA GLU A 93 -3.24 -10.06 -9.16
C GLU A 93 -3.16 -8.81 -8.27
N ASP A 94 -3.95 -8.79 -7.19
CA ASP A 94 -3.96 -7.71 -6.21
C ASP A 94 -2.90 -7.89 -5.13
N LEU A 95 -2.20 -9.02 -5.11
CA LEU A 95 -1.20 -9.32 -4.11
C LEU A 95 0.21 -9.07 -4.67
N PRO A 96 1.16 -8.64 -3.82
CA PRO A 96 2.57 -8.72 -4.18
C PRO A 96 2.92 -10.17 -4.49
N VAL A 97 3.65 -10.39 -5.60
CA VAL A 97 4.17 -11.71 -5.95
C VAL A 97 5.16 -12.08 -4.87
N ARG A 98 4.75 -12.92 -3.92
CA ARG A 98 5.67 -13.51 -2.96
C ARG A 98 6.53 -14.51 -3.71
N GLY A 99 7.76 -14.09 -4.00
CA GLY A 99 8.83 -15.04 -4.27
C GLY A 99 9.13 -15.82 -3.01
N LEU A 100 8.86 -17.12 -3.07
CA LEU A 100 9.27 -18.19 -2.15
C LEU A 100 8.29 -18.50 -1.00
N GLU A 101 7.90 -19.77 -1.03
CA GLU A 101 7.14 -20.52 -0.05
C GLU A 101 7.70 -20.34 1.37
N PRO A 102 6.85 -20.50 2.41
CA PRO A 102 7.36 -20.66 3.76
C PRO A 102 8.31 -21.85 3.82
N GLU A 103 9.53 -21.64 4.34
CA GLU A 103 10.24 -22.70 5.06
C GLU A 103 9.52 -23.02 6.38
#